data_AF-A0A367YAP3-F1
#
_entry.id   AF-A0A367YAP3-F1
#
_cell.length_a   1.000
_cell.length_b   1.000
_cell.length_c   1.000
_cell.angle_alpha   90.00
_cell.angle_beta   90.00
_cell.angle_gamma   90.00
#
_symmetry.space_group_name_H-M   'P 1'
#
loop_
_entity.id
_entity.type
_entity.pdbx_description
1 polymer ?
#
loop_
_entity_poly.entity_id
_entity_poly.type
_entity_poly.pdbx_seq_one_letter_code
_entity_poly.pdbx_strand_id
1 'polypeptide(L)'
;MKPVSRRPEKWISGIGLALAGLLQGGFTLTVNASSEAEFTEKILPALQSAGIHPTGDAYEGARTLAGWFGFSLILILALCAVGLFIASRRPERRSTGWWFAGAGLACLLGTQFVLYPVAFFFFLTAALFAVRSTQQGSPS
;
A
#
# COMPACT_ATOMS: atom_id res chain seq x y z
N MET A 1 -26.37 -21.08 -10.30
CA MET A 1 -25.00 -20.79 -9.80
C MET A 1 -25.02 -19.44 -9.10
N LYS A 2 -24.83 -19.37 -7.78
CA LYS A 2 -24.67 -18.07 -7.09
C LYS A 2 -23.35 -17.46 -7.57
N PRO A 3 -23.32 -16.22 -8.08
CA PRO A 3 -22.07 -15.59 -8.49
C PRO A 3 -21.17 -15.50 -7.25
N VAL A 4 -19.97 -16.09 -7.33
CA VAL A 4 -18.96 -15.97 -6.27
C VAL A 4 -18.57 -14.50 -6.17
N SER A 5 -19.17 -13.78 -5.23
CA SER A 5 -18.92 -12.35 -5.09
C SER A 5 -17.60 -12.16 -4.34
N ARG A 6 -16.53 -11.79 -5.06
CA ARG A 6 -15.27 -11.35 -4.45
C ARG A 6 -15.33 -9.89 -3.92
N ARG A 7 -16.50 -9.47 -3.44
CA ARG A 7 -16.77 -8.13 -2.91
C ARG A 7 -15.92 -7.80 -1.67
N PRO A 8 -15.82 -8.68 -0.65
CA PRO A 8 -15.05 -8.35 0.55
C PRO A 8 -13.55 -8.22 0.24
N GLU A 9 -12.99 -9.07 -0.63
CA GLU A 9 -11.57 -9.00 -0.99
C GLU A 9 -11.23 -7.69 -1.71
N LYS A 10 -12.13 -7.20 -2.59
CA LYS A 10 -12.00 -5.91 -3.26
C LYS A 10 -12.09 -4.75 -2.27
N TRP A 11 -13.02 -4.78 -1.31
CA TRP A 11 -13.14 -3.76 -0.27
C TRP A 11 -11.89 -3.69 0.62
N ILE A 12 -11.37 -4.83 1.07
CA ILE A 12 -10.14 -4.90 1.88
C ILE A 12 -8.96 -4.32 1.09
N SER A 13 -8.82 -4.67 -0.19
CA SER A 13 -7.76 -4.10 -1.03
C SER A 13 -7.92 -2.59 -1.25
N GLY A 14 -9.15 -2.12 -1.35
CA GLY A 14 -9.48 -0.70 -1.47
C GLY A 14 -9.12 0.09 -0.22
N ILE A 15 -9.36 -0.49 0.97
CA ILE A 15 -8.94 0.10 2.25
C ILE A 15 -7.41 0.19 2.32
N GLY A 16 -6.71 -0.89 1.98
CA GLY A 16 -5.24 -0.89 1.93
C GLY A 16 -4.69 0.18 0.97
N LEU A 17 -5.28 0.29 -0.24
CA LEU A 17 -4.94 1.32 -1.23
C LEU A 17 -5.18 2.74 -0.72
N ALA A 18 -6.34 2.98 -0.08
CA ALA A 18 -6.68 4.29 0.45
C ALA A 18 -5.71 4.69 1.58
N LEU A 19 -5.41 3.78 2.50
CA LEU A 19 -4.44 4.02 3.57
C LEU A 19 -3.02 4.25 3.03
N ALA A 20 -2.58 3.45 2.06
CA ALA A 20 -1.29 3.66 1.40
C ALA A 20 -1.23 5.02 0.70
N GLY A 21 -2.28 5.39 -0.04
CA GLY A 21 -2.36 6.69 -0.71
C GLY A 21 -2.34 7.86 0.26
N LEU A 22 -3.11 7.78 1.35
CA LEU A 22 -3.16 8.85 2.36
C LEU A 22 -1.84 9.00 3.10
N LEU A 23 -1.28 7.90 3.61
CA LEU A 23 -0.08 7.96 4.45
C LEU A 23 1.18 8.20 3.61
N GLN A 24 1.38 7.40 2.57
CA GLN A 24 2.58 7.45 1.74
C GLN A 24 2.53 8.60 0.75
N GLY A 25 1.38 8.78 0.08
CA GLY A 25 1.16 9.87 -0.87
C GLY A 25 1.06 11.22 -0.15
N GLY A 26 0.36 11.28 0.99
CA GLY A 26 0.30 12.50 1.81
C GLY A 26 1.67 12.93 2.32
N PHE A 27 2.46 12.00 2.86
CA PHE A 27 3.84 12.31 3.27
C PHE A 27 4.69 12.79 2.09
N THR A 28 4.63 12.07 0.97
CA THR A 28 5.40 12.42 -0.25
C THR A 28 5.05 13.81 -0.76
N LEU A 29 3.76 14.15 -0.81
CA LEU A 29 3.28 15.45 -1.28
C LEU A 29 3.71 16.57 -0.32
N THR A 30 3.47 16.39 0.98
CA THR A 30 3.81 17.39 2.00
C THR A 30 5.30 17.72 1.98
N VAL A 31 6.17 16.70 2.02
CA VAL A 31 7.62 16.93 2.05
C VAL A 31 8.15 17.56 0.76
N ASN A 32 7.64 17.15 -0.42
CA ASN A 32 8.10 17.72 -1.69
C ASN A 32 7.52 19.12 -1.98
N ALA A 33 6.35 19.45 -1.42
CA ALA A 33 5.77 20.78 -1.54
C ALA A 33 6.38 21.78 -0.56
N SER A 34 6.93 21.32 0.57
CA SER A 34 7.54 22.17 1.57
C SER A 34 8.94 22.64 1.17
N SER A 35 9.18 23.94 1.38
CA SER A 35 10.54 24.49 1.39
C SER A 35 11.32 24.01 2.62
N GLU A 36 12.64 24.08 2.56
CA GLU A 36 13.51 23.74 3.70
C GLU A 36 13.18 24.57 4.97
N ALA A 37 12.89 25.85 4.79
CA ALA A 37 12.47 26.74 5.87
C ALA A 37 11.15 26.26 6.51
N GLU A 38 10.16 25.93 5.69
CA GLU A 38 8.85 25.46 6.18
C GLU A 38 8.95 24.08 6.85
N PHE A 39 9.80 23.20 6.31
CA PHE A 39 10.07 21.90 6.92
C PHE A 39 10.68 22.07 8.31
N THR A 40 11.67 22.95 8.46
CA THR A 40 12.36 23.17 9.73
C THR A 40 11.46 23.86 10.76
N GLU A 41 10.59 24.76 10.33
CA GLU A 41 9.70 25.51 11.23
C GLU A 41 8.48 24.69 11.67
N LYS A 42 7.90 23.86 10.79
CA LYS A 42 6.61 23.20 11.05
C LYS A 42 6.69 21.68 11.15
N ILE A 43 7.52 21.04 10.33
CA ILE A 43 7.54 19.57 10.20
C ILE A 43 8.55 18.96 11.18
N LEU A 44 9.75 19.51 11.26
CA LEU A 44 10.81 19.02 12.14
C LEU A 44 10.41 19.03 13.63
N PRO A 45 9.75 20.09 14.18
CA PRO A 45 9.32 20.09 15.58
C PRO A 45 8.23 19.04 15.84
N ALA A 46 7.32 18.83 14.87
CA ALA A 46 6.31 17.79 14.97
C ALA A 46 6.94 16.38 15.00
N LEU A 47 7.94 16.13 14.15
CA LEU A 47 8.70 14.87 14.17
C LEU A 47 9.43 14.66 15.49
N GLN A 48 10.09 15.69 16.02
CA GLN A 48 10.77 15.63 17.31
C GLN A 48 9.80 15.40 18.47
N SER A 49 8.63 16.03 18.45
CA SER A 49 7.58 15.79 19.45
C SER A 49 7.03 14.36 19.41
N ALA A 50 7.09 13.72 18.24
CA ALA A 50 6.78 12.30 18.05
C ALA A 50 7.96 11.36 18.40
N GLY A 51 9.06 11.91 18.93
CA GLY A 51 10.26 11.16 19.34
C GLY A 51 11.22 10.83 18.19
N ILE A 52 11.03 11.41 17.01
CA ILE A 52 11.92 11.22 15.86
C ILE A 52 12.98 12.33 15.91
N HIS A 53 14.22 11.95 16.19
CA HIS A 53 15.37 12.86 16.23
C HIS A 53 16.32 12.51 15.07
N PRO A 54 16.18 13.17 13.90
CA PRO A 54 17.08 12.94 12.78
C PRO A 54 18.51 13.32 13.17
N THR A 55 19.47 12.51 12.73
CA THR A 55 20.90 12.85 12.83
C THR A 55 21.36 13.32 11.46
N GLY A 56 21.93 14.54 11.38
CA GLY A 56 22.33 15.16 10.11
C GLY A 56 21.25 16.02 9.45
N ASP A 57 21.31 16.17 8.12
CA ASP A 57 20.34 16.98 7.36
C ASP A 57 18.97 16.28 7.30
N ALA A 58 18.08 16.70 8.19
CA ALA A 58 16.74 16.17 8.30
C ALA A 58 15.89 16.44 7.06
N TYR A 59 16.13 17.56 6.36
CA TYR A 59 15.34 17.95 5.20
C TYR A 59 15.69 17.08 3.99
N GLU A 60 16.98 16.92 3.71
CA GLU A 60 17.44 16.06 2.62
C GLU A 60 17.06 14.59 2.84
N GLY A 61 17.19 14.11 4.09
CA GLY A 61 16.75 12.77 4.49
C GLY A 61 15.24 12.56 4.28
N ALA A 62 14.41 13.52 4.72
CA ALA A 62 12.96 13.46 4.53
C ALA A 62 12.58 13.48 3.05
N ARG A 63 13.23 14.33 2.24
CA ARG A 63 12.97 14.42 0.80
C ARG A 63 13.35 13.14 0.05
N THR A 64 14.45 12.51 0.45
CA THR A 64 14.87 11.22 -0.09
C THR A 64 13.86 10.12 0.25
N LEU A 65 13.41 10.06 1.51
CA LEU A 65 12.36 9.14 1.95
C LEU A 65 11.05 9.38 1.21
N ALA A 66 10.66 10.65 1.05
CA ALA A 66 9.47 11.05 0.30
C ALA A 66 9.54 10.60 -1.15
N GLY A 67 10.69 10.74 -1.82
CA GLY A 67 10.90 10.21 -3.17
C GLY A 67 10.72 8.68 -3.24
N TRP A 68 11.30 7.96 -2.28
CA TRP A 68 11.21 6.49 -2.21
C TRP A 68 9.79 6.00 -1.91
N PHE A 69 9.09 6.70 -1.01
CA PHE A 69 7.68 6.49 -0.69
C PHE A 69 6.80 6.78 -1.91
N GLY A 70 7.03 7.89 -2.63
CA GLY A 70 6.30 8.19 -3.86
C GLY A 70 6.47 7.10 -4.92
N PHE A 71 7.71 6.67 -5.17
CA PHE A 71 8.01 5.62 -6.15
C PHE A 71 7.35 4.28 -5.80
N SER A 72 7.46 3.83 -4.54
CA SER A 72 6.83 2.60 -4.09
C SER A 72 5.30 2.68 -4.14
N LEU A 73 4.70 3.87 -3.98
CA LEU A 73 3.25 4.04 -4.06
C LEU A 73 2.75 3.80 -5.49
N ILE A 74 3.47 4.33 -6.47
CA ILE A 74 3.17 4.11 -7.90
C ILE A 74 3.23 2.60 -8.21
N LEU A 75 4.24 1.90 -7.69
CA LEU A 75 4.37 0.45 -7.87
C LEU A 75 3.20 -0.31 -7.24
N ILE A 76 2.80 0.03 -6.01
CA ILE A 76 1.63 -0.55 -5.32
C ILE A 76 0.36 -0.32 -6.13
N LEU A 77 0.13 0.91 -6.61
CA LEU A 77 -1.02 1.27 -7.44
C LEU A 77 -1.07 0.46 -8.72
N ALA A 78 0.07 0.31 -9.41
CA ALA A 78 0.16 -0.49 -10.63
C ALA A 78 -0.15 -1.98 -10.37
N LEU A 79 0.45 -2.56 -9.33
CA LEU A 79 0.21 -3.96 -8.95
C LEU A 79 -1.25 -4.20 -8.56
N CYS A 80 -1.84 -3.31 -7.78
CA CYS A 80 -3.25 -3.37 -7.40
C CYS A 80 -4.18 -3.19 -8.60
N ALA A 81 -3.89 -2.26 -9.52
CA ALA A 81 -4.68 -2.05 -10.73
C ALA A 81 -4.69 -3.31 -11.62
N VAL A 82 -3.52 -3.93 -11.82
CA VAL A 82 -3.39 -5.20 -12.54
C VAL A 82 -4.14 -6.32 -11.82
N GLY A 83 -3.99 -6.43 -10.50
CA GLY A 83 -4.70 -7.41 -9.67
C GLY A 83 -6.22 -7.26 -9.77
N LEU A 84 -6.74 -6.04 -9.66
CA LEU A 84 -8.17 -5.75 -9.78
C LEU A 84 -8.71 -5.99 -11.20
N PHE A 85 -7.94 -5.65 -12.23
CA PHE A 85 -8.30 -5.91 -13.63
C PHE A 85 -8.37 -7.41 -13.94
N ILE A 86 -7.42 -8.20 -13.43
CA ILE A 86 -7.46 -9.66 -13.59
C ILE A 86 -8.62 -10.25 -12.78
N ALA A 87 -8.86 -9.78 -11.55
CA ALA A 87 -9.99 -10.21 -10.73
C ALA A 87 -11.36 -9.87 -11.37
N SER A 88 -11.47 -8.80 -12.14
CA SER A 88 -12.72 -8.44 -12.83
C SER A 88 -12.95 -9.29 -14.08
N ARG A 89 -11.89 -9.65 -14.82
CA ARG A 89 -11.98 -10.46 -16.04
C ARG A 89 -11.98 -11.97 -15.82
N ARG A 90 -11.26 -12.47 -14.81
CA ARG A 90 -11.12 -13.91 -14.50
C ARG A 90 -11.19 -14.14 -12.99
N PRO A 91 -12.39 -14.08 -12.39
CA PRO A 91 -12.57 -14.20 -10.95
C PRO A 91 -12.21 -15.59 -10.41
N GLU A 92 -11.95 -16.60 -11.24
CA GLU A 92 -11.54 -17.93 -10.77
C GLU A 92 -10.02 -18.11 -10.59
N ARG A 93 -9.20 -17.19 -11.09
CA ARG A 93 -7.75 -17.37 -11.05
C ARG A 93 -7.20 -17.06 -9.65
N ARG A 94 -6.73 -18.09 -8.94
CA ARG A 94 -5.92 -17.96 -7.71
C ARG A 94 -4.66 -17.10 -7.92
N SER A 95 -4.17 -17.04 -9.15
CA SER A 95 -3.02 -16.21 -9.56
C SER A 95 -3.18 -14.72 -9.22
N THR A 96 -4.41 -14.23 -9.02
CA THR A 96 -4.66 -12.83 -8.67
C THR A 96 -4.12 -12.46 -7.29
N GLY A 97 -4.04 -13.41 -6.36
CA GLY A 97 -3.50 -13.19 -5.02
C GLY A 97 -2.02 -12.75 -5.03
N TRP A 98 -1.23 -13.22 -6.01
CA TRP A 98 0.18 -12.86 -6.14
C TRP A 98 0.41 -11.37 -6.42
N TRP A 99 -0.51 -10.71 -7.12
CA TRP A 99 -0.42 -9.27 -7.37
C TRP A 99 -0.63 -8.46 -6.08
N PHE A 100 -1.57 -8.87 -5.23
CA PHE A 100 -1.80 -8.25 -3.93
C PHE A 100 -0.68 -8.58 -2.93
N ALA A 101 -0.10 -9.78 -2.99
CA ALA A 101 1.09 -10.12 -2.21
C ALA A 101 2.29 -9.27 -2.63
N GLY A 102 2.49 -9.08 -3.93
CA GLY A 102 3.50 -8.16 -4.47
C GLY A 102 3.27 -6.72 -4.02
N ALA A 103 2.02 -6.24 -4.01
CA ALA A 103 1.67 -4.91 -3.51
C ALA A 103 1.99 -4.76 -2.00
N GLY A 104 1.68 -5.77 -1.19
CA GLY A 104 2.06 -5.80 0.23
C GLY A 104 3.58 -5.77 0.45
N LEU A 105 4.34 -6.53 -0.34
CA LEU A 105 5.81 -6.53 -0.29
C LEU A 105 6.40 -5.19 -0.72
N ALA A 106 5.89 -4.61 -1.81
CA ALA A 106 6.29 -3.28 -2.26
C ALA A 106 6.01 -2.20 -1.19
N CYS A 107 4.89 -2.31 -0.46
CA CYS A 107 4.56 -1.44 0.66
C CYS A 107 5.53 -1.62 1.83
N LEU A 108 5.85 -2.85 2.24
CA LEU A 108 6.81 -3.10 3.32
C LEU A 108 8.22 -2.60 2.98
N LEU A 109 8.76 -3.04 1.85
CA LEU A 109 10.13 -2.70 1.45
C LEU A 109 10.26 -1.23 1.07
N GLY A 110 9.25 -0.68 0.40
CA GLY A 110 9.17 0.72 0.03
C GLY A 110 9.09 1.66 1.23
N THR A 111 8.53 1.20 2.35
CA THR A 111 8.39 2.02 3.56
C THR A 111 9.36 1.64 4.67
N GLN A 112 10.38 0.81 4.38
CA GLN A 112 11.32 0.31 5.39
C GLN A 112 10.61 -0.30 6.60
N PHE A 113 9.51 -1.03 6.37
CA PHE A 113 8.64 -1.66 7.37
C PHE A 113 7.84 -0.70 8.27
N VAL A 114 7.86 0.62 8.02
CA VAL A 114 7.08 1.60 8.78
C VAL A 114 5.57 1.39 8.56
N LEU A 115 5.13 1.12 7.33
CA LEU A 115 3.72 0.91 6.99
C LEU A 115 3.29 -0.58 7.06
N TYR A 116 3.83 -1.35 8.00
CA TYR A 116 3.41 -2.74 8.20
C TYR A 116 1.89 -2.93 8.43
N PRO A 117 1.17 -2.04 9.15
CA PRO A 117 -0.27 -2.21 9.36
C PRO A 117 -1.07 -2.03 8.06
N VAL A 118 -0.55 -1.22 7.13
CA VAL A 118 -1.15 -1.02 5.80
C VAL A 118 -0.90 -2.24 4.92
N ALA A 119 0.35 -2.74 4.91
CA ALA A 119 0.73 -3.92 4.15
C ALA A 119 -0.09 -5.16 4.55
N PHE A 120 -0.49 -5.27 5.82
CA PHE A 120 -1.37 -6.33 6.31
C PHE A 120 -2.66 -6.46 5.50
N PHE A 121 -3.31 -5.35 5.11
CA PHE A 121 -4.53 -5.41 4.32
C PHE A 121 -4.29 -6.03 2.93
N PHE A 122 -3.15 -5.73 2.30
CA PHE A 122 -2.78 -6.33 1.02
C PHE A 122 -2.48 -7.82 1.13
N PHE A 123 -1.76 -8.23 2.17
CA PHE A 123 -1.52 -9.64 2.44
C PHE A 123 -2.79 -10.39 2.81
N LEU A 124 -3.70 -9.76 3.56
CA LEU A 124 -5.00 -10.34 3.88
C LEU A 124 -5.83 -10.55 2.60
N THR A 125 -5.87 -9.57 1.69
CA THR A 125 -6.48 -9.75 0.38
C THR A 125 -5.83 -10.92 -0.38
N ALA A 126 -4.50 -10.98 -0.43
CA ALA A 126 -3.77 -12.05 -1.11
C ALA A 126 -4.11 -13.44 -0.53
N ALA A 127 -4.11 -13.55 0.81
CA ALA A 127 -4.47 -14.76 1.53
C ALA A 127 -5.90 -15.19 1.25
N LEU A 128 -6.87 -14.27 1.27
CA LEU A 128 -8.26 -14.56 0.91
C LEU A 128 -8.39 -15.03 -0.53
N PHE A 129 -7.65 -14.42 -1.47
CA PHE A 129 -7.62 -14.87 -2.87
C PHE A 129 -6.98 -16.26 -3.05
N ALA A 130 -6.03 -16.62 -2.20
CA ALA A 130 -5.36 -17.92 -2.21
C ALA A 130 -6.20 -19.02 -1.52
N VAL A 131 -6.77 -18.74 -0.36
CA VAL A 131 -7.50 -19.74 0.45
C VAL A 131 -8.88 -20.05 -0.15
N ARG A 132 -9.58 -19.04 -0.67
CA ARG A 132 -10.94 -19.21 -1.18
C ARG A 132 -10.93 -19.96 -2.52
N SER A 133 -11.25 -21.27 -2.48
CA SER A 133 -11.39 -22.11 -3.67
C SER A 133 -12.62 -21.68 -4.48
N THR A 134 -12.51 -21.71 -5.81
CA THR A 134 -13.63 -21.47 -6.72
C THR A 134 -14.49 -22.72 -6.92
N GLN A 135 -14.05 -23.85 -6.37
CA GLN A 135 -14.73 -25.14 -6.32
C GLN A 135 -15.74 -25.21 -5.17
N GLN A 136 -16.73 -24.30 -5.17
CA GLN A 136 -18.00 -24.54 -4.47
C GLN A 136 -19.09 -24.68 -5.52
N GLY A 137 -19.07 -25.83 -6.22
CA GLY A 137 -20.08 -26.17 -7.22
C GLY A 137 -19.59 -27.12 -8.32
N SER A 138 -18.96 -28.24 -7.97
CA SER A 138 -18.93 -29.39 -8.89
C SER A 138 -19.98 -30.38 -8.39
N PRO A 139 -21.11 -30.57 -9.08
CA PRO A 139 -22.03 -31.65 -8.76
C PRO A 139 -21.37 -32.95 -9.23
N SER A 140 -21.09 -33.86 -8.29
CA SER A 140 -21.01 -35.29 -8.56
C SER A 140 -22.40 -35.89 -8.34
#